data_AF-A0A930DEC1-F1
#
_entry.id   AF-A0A930DEC1-F1
#
_cell.length_a   1.000
_cell.length_b   1.000
_cell.length_c   1.000
_cell.angle_alpha   90.00
_cell.angle_beta   90.00
_cell.angle_gamma   90.00
#
_symmetry.space_group_name_H-M   'P 1'
#
loop_
_entity.id
_entity.type
_entity.pdbx_description
1 polymer ?
#
loop_
_entity_poly.entity_id
_entity_poly.type
_entity_poly.pdbx_seq_one_letter_code
_entity_poly.pdbx_strand_id
1 'polypeptide(L)'
;MKEYVFKIVSENGKCRVELPDININGKAQPPELMAALTREFLGSVCSDAARDAEGFMEAAVANLKALQLARQLRDADRKVN
;
A
#
# COMPACT_ATOMS: atom_id res chain seq x y z
N MET A 1 -5.70 18.12 -10.78
CA MET A 1 -6.13 16.84 -10.18
C MET A 1 -4.95 16.29 -9.39
N LYS A 2 -5.15 15.80 -8.15
CA LYS A 2 -4.08 15.09 -7.44
C LYS A 2 -3.95 13.73 -8.09
N GLU A 3 -2.91 13.52 -8.89
CA GLU A 3 -2.59 12.19 -9.40
C GLU A 3 -2.34 11.30 -8.19
N TYR A 4 -3.23 10.34 -7.99
CA TYR A 4 -2.99 9.31 -7.01
C TYR A 4 -1.77 8.51 -7.47
N VAL A 5 -0.90 8.23 -6.51
CA VAL A 5 0.32 7.41 -6.55
C VAL A 5 0.16 6.11 -7.36
N PHE A 6 -1.07 5.62 -7.52
CA PHE A 6 -1.45 4.49 -8.36
C PHE A 6 -2.90 4.64 -8.83
N LYS A 7 -3.25 3.95 -9.91
CA LYS A 7 -4.60 3.84 -10.46
C LYS A 7 -5.05 2.39 -10.40
N ILE A 8 -6.15 2.13 -9.71
CA ILE A 8 -6.77 0.79 -9.71
C ILE A 8 -7.71 0.72 -10.92
N VAL A 9 -7.45 -0.22 -11.82
CA VAL A 9 -8.27 -0.48 -13.01
C VAL A 9 -8.93 -1.84 -12.84
N SER A 10 -10.26 -1.86 -12.94
CA SER A 10 -11.03 -3.09 -12.98
C SER A 10 -11.61 -3.24 -14.38
N GLU A 11 -11.08 -4.17 -15.16
CA GLU A 11 -11.56 -4.51 -16.50
C GLU A 11 -11.64 -6.03 -16.64
N ASN A 12 -12.71 -6.52 -17.27
CA ASN A 12 -12.92 -7.95 -17.54
C ASN A 12 -12.82 -8.86 -16.29
N GLY A 13 -13.31 -8.38 -15.14
CA GLY A 13 -13.26 -9.12 -13.87
C GLY A 13 -11.85 -9.23 -13.27
N LYS A 14 -10.86 -8.56 -13.85
CA LYS A 14 -9.49 -8.48 -13.31
C LYS A 14 -9.24 -7.09 -12.76
N CYS A 15 -8.82 -7.06 -11.50
CA CYS A 15 -8.34 -5.85 -10.86
C CYS A 15 -6.83 -5.76 -11.10
N ARG A 16 -6.36 -4.69 -11.74
CA ARG A 16 -4.94 -4.37 -11.93
C ARG A 16 -4.62 -3.02 -11.29
N VAL A 17 -3.45 -2.91 -10.71
CA VAL A 17 -2.91 -1.63 -10.23
C VAL A 17 -1.97 -1.10 -11.31
N GLU A 18 -2.37 -0.02 -11.96
CA GLU A 18 -1.52 0.77 -12.85
C GLU A 18 -0.71 1.75 -12.02
N LEU A 19 0.60 1.78 -12.25
CA LEU A 19 1.52 2.64 -11.53
C LEU A 19 2.06 3.65 -12.56
N PRO A 20 2.07 4.96 -12.25
CA PRO A 20 2.62 5.95 -13.16
C PRO A 20 4.11 5.67 -13.40
N ASP A 21 4.59 6.03 -14.60
CA ASP A 21 6.03 6.05 -14.87
C ASP A 21 6.66 7.20 -14.12
N ILE A 22 7.59 6.88 -13.23
CA ILE A 22 8.22 7.87 -12.35
C ILE A 22 9.65 8.07 -12.80
N ASN A 23 9.95 9.27 -13.27
CA ASN A 23 11.29 9.64 -13.69
C ASN A 23 12.14 10.01 -12.46
N ILE A 24 12.97 9.06 -12.01
CA ILE A 24 13.84 9.25 -10.83
C ILE A 24 15.11 10.05 -11.18
N ASN A 25 15.41 10.25 -12.46
CA ASN A 25 16.64 10.92 -12.92
C ASN A 25 16.56 12.47 -12.88
N GLY A 26 15.45 13.04 -12.41
CA GLY A 26 15.27 14.49 -12.19
C GLY A 26 15.29 14.87 -10.70
N LYS A 27 15.02 16.15 -10.39
CA LYS A 27 14.71 16.59 -9.02
C LYS A 27 13.33 16.07 -8.62
N ALA A 28 13.27 14.81 -8.21
CA ALA A 28 12.02 14.15 -7.83
C ALA A 28 11.31 14.91 -6.70
N GLN A 29 10.03 15.18 -6.90
CA GLN A 29 9.18 15.78 -5.87
C GLN A 29 8.72 14.72 -4.86
N PRO A 30 8.42 15.10 -3.60
CA PRO A 30 7.95 14.13 -2.60
C PRO A 30 6.78 13.24 -3.06
N PRO A 31 5.75 13.73 -3.79
CA PRO A 31 4.67 12.88 -4.31
C PRO A 31 5.15 11.79 -5.29
N GLU A 32 6.15 12.11 -6.12
CA GLU A 32 6.72 11.19 -7.11
C GLU A 32 7.53 10.09 -6.41
N LEU A 33 8.31 10.46 -5.39
CA LEU A 33 9.03 9.49 -4.56
C LEU A 33 8.08 8.57 -3.80
N MET A 34 7.02 9.13 -3.22
CA MET A 34 5.97 8.33 -2.56
C MET A 34 5.30 7.37 -3.55
N ALA A 35 5.10 7.81 -4.80
CA ALA A 35 4.60 6.96 -5.86
C ALA A 35 5.53 5.79 -6.18
N ALA A 36 6.84 6.04 -6.28
CA ALA A 36 7.81 5.02 -6.65
C ALA A 36 7.98 3.99 -5.55
N LEU A 37 8.08 4.45 -4.30
CA LEU A 37 8.17 3.58 -3.14
C LEU A 37 6.92 2.73 -2.96
N THR A 38 5.73 3.29 -3.20
CA THR A 38 4.48 2.51 -3.13
C THR A 38 4.44 1.45 -4.22
N ARG A 39 4.92 1.77 -5.44
CA ARG A 39 5.03 0.80 -6.54
C ARG A 39 5.92 -0.39 -6.17
N GLU A 40 7.13 -0.13 -5.72
CA GLU A 40 8.09 -1.18 -5.36
C GLU A 40 7.58 -2.02 -4.18
N PHE A 41 6.96 -1.37 -3.19
CA PHE A 41 6.33 -2.05 -2.07
C PHE A 41 5.22 -3.01 -2.54
N LEU A 42 4.29 -2.55 -3.37
CA LEU A 42 3.21 -3.40 -3.91
C LEU A 42 3.76 -4.57 -4.75
N GLY A 43 4.81 -4.32 -5.54
CA GLY A 43 5.50 -5.36 -6.30
C GLY A 43 6.08 -6.45 -5.39
N SER A 44 6.78 -6.05 -4.32
CA SER A 44 7.33 -6.97 -3.32
C SER A 44 6.25 -7.77 -2.62
N VAL A 45 5.17 -7.12 -2.18
CA VAL A 45 4.03 -7.76 -1.51
C VAL A 45 3.38 -8.82 -2.40
N CYS A 46 3.14 -8.51 -3.67
CA CYS A 46 2.61 -9.48 -4.63
C CYS A 46 3.56 -10.64 -4.87
N SER A 47 4.87 -10.38 -4.94
CA SER A 47 5.90 -11.41 -5.10
C SER A 47 5.93 -12.36 -3.89
N ASP A 48 5.91 -11.82 -2.68
CA ASP A 48 5.90 -12.61 -1.45
C ASP A 48 4.62 -13.46 -1.33
N ALA A 49 3.46 -12.86 -1.63
CA ALA A 49 2.19 -13.58 -1.67
C ALA A 49 2.17 -14.71 -2.71
N ALA A 50 2.84 -14.53 -3.85
CA ALA A 50 2.96 -15.56 -4.87
C ALA A 50 3.92 -16.69 -4.46
N ARG A 51 4.92 -16.40 -3.63
CA ARG A 51 5.92 -17.39 -3.15
C ARG A 51 5.39 -18.23 -1.99
N ASP A 52 4.65 -17.62 -1.08
CA ASP A 52 4.07 -18.29 0.10
C ASP A 52 2.71 -17.64 0.46
N ALA A 53 1.65 -18.12 -0.19
CA ALA A 53 0.32 -17.53 -0.05
C ALA A 53 -0.27 -17.70 1.36
N GLU A 54 -0.02 -18.85 2.00
CA GLU A 54 -0.59 -19.17 3.31
C GLU A 54 0.11 -18.39 4.41
N GLY A 55 1.45 -18.41 4.46
CA GLY A 55 2.23 -17.63 5.40
C GLY A 55 2.02 -16.12 5.21
N PHE A 56 1.89 -15.67 3.96
CA PHE A 56 1.53 -14.28 3.66
C PHE A 56 0.16 -13.92 4.24
N MET A 57 -0.86 -14.77 4.08
CA MET A 57 -2.21 -14.50 4.58
C MET A 57 -2.23 -14.41 6.11
N GLU A 58 -1.56 -15.33 6.81
CA GLU A 58 -1.47 -15.32 8.27
C GLU A 58 -0.79 -14.04 8.78
N ALA A 59 0.36 -13.69 8.20
CA ALA A 59 1.10 -12.48 8.55
C ALA A 59 0.28 -11.21 8.26
N ALA A 60 -0.38 -11.14 7.11
CA ALA A 60 -1.22 -10.01 6.74
C ALA A 60 -2.39 -9.81 7.72
N VAL A 61 -3.08 -10.89 8.11
CA VAL A 61 -4.17 -10.84 9.09
C VAL A 61 -3.67 -10.39 10.46
N ALA A 62 -2.54 -10.91 10.93
CA ALA A 62 -1.93 -10.51 12.19
C ALA A 62 -1.57 -9.01 12.21
N ASN A 63 -0.94 -8.53 11.14
CA ASN A 63 -0.58 -7.12 10.98
C ASN A 63 -1.81 -6.21 10.96
N LEU A 64 -2.88 -6.60 10.25
CA LEU A 64 -4.12 -5.82 10.21
C LEU A 64 -4.78 -5.72 11.59
N LYS A 65 -4.80 -6.81 12.36
CA LYS A 65 -5.30 -6.81 13.75
C LYS A 65 -4.50 -5.85 14.63
N ALA A 66 -3.17 -5.89 14.55
CA ALA A 66 -2.30 -4.99 15.31
C ALA A 66 -2.55 -3.52 14.96
N LEU A 67 -2.69 -3.20 13.66
CA LEU A 67 -3.01 -1.85 13.20
C LEU A 67 -4.38 -1.36 13.66
N GLN A 68 -5.39 -2.22 13.64
CA GLN A 68 -6.72 -1.91 14.15
C GLN A 68 -6.68 -1.60 15.65
N LEU A 69 -5.97 -2.42 16.43
CA LEU A 69 -5.78 -2.19 17.87
C LEU A 69 -5.08 -0.86 18.15
N ALA A 70 -3.97 -0.57 17.45
CA ALA A 70 -3.26 0.70 17.59
C ALA A 70 -4.11 1.93 17.22
N ARG A 71 -5.05 1.80 16.27
CA ARG A 71 -6.03 2.85 15.97
C ARG A 71 -7.02 3.04 17.12
N GLN A 72 -7.59 1.94 17.63
CA GLN A 72 -8.52 1.98 18.76
C GLN A 72 -7.90 2.64 19.99
N LEU A 73 -6.64 2.34 20.31
CA LEU A 73 -5.93 2.96 21.42
C LEU A 73 -5.77 4.48 21.22
N ARG A 74 -5.30 4.92 20.05
CA ARG A 74 -5.21 6.37 19.74
C ARG A 74 -6.56 7.09 19.80
N ASP A 75 -7.61 6.44 19.33
CA ASP A 75 -8.95 7.04 19.31
C ASP A 75 -9.56 7.08 20.72
N ALA A 76 -9.22 6.11 21.58
CA ALA A 76 -9.57 6.16 23.00
C ALA A 76 -8.83 7.31 23.72
N ASP A 77 -7.53 7.46 23.49
CA ASP A 77 -6.73 8.56 24.07
C ASP A 77 -7.24 9.94 23.65
N ARG A 78 -7.74 10.07 22.41
CA ARG A 78 -8.35 11.30 21.89
C ARG A 78 -9.74 11.62 22.44
N LYS A 79 -10.44 10.66 23.04
CA LYS A 79 -11.76 10.87 23.66
C LYS A 79 -11.67 11.23 25.14
N VAL A 80 -10.53 10.94 25.77
CA VAL A 80 -10.27 11.20 27.19
C VAL A 80 -9.64 12.58 27.41
N ASN A 81 -8.98 13.14 26.39
CA ASN A 81 -8.48 14.52 26.34
C ASN A 81 -9.44 15.43 25.56
#